data_AF-A0A5M3MRV9-F1
#
_entry.id   AF-A0A5M3MRV9-F1
#
_cell.length_a   1.000
_cell.length_b   1.000
_cell.length_c   1.000
_cell.angle_alpha   90.00
_cell.angle_beta   90.00
_cell.angle_gamma   90.00
#
_symmetry.space_group_name_H-M   'P 1'
#
loop_
_entity.id
_entity.type
_entity.pdbx_description
1 polymer ?
#
loop_
_entity_poly.entity_id
_entity_poly.type
_entity_poly.pdbx_seq_one_letter_code
_entity_poly.pdbx_strand_id
1 'polypeptide(L)'
;MYPKLVALDTDIITDILEHGAILAIVARSTSKPLYDRALHHFTAVDPKSGQHRSIIDMVKYDEIYEEQKIVHFRKIKEWSKLDYSDMILFDDDAANNIVRVILGVTFHLCPDKRGLTEETYKRGIDHWRRCHQIRSPYLGQKLTQYPKKMMIGYSGMDEDTIKLLTQGKNRVDMEESARWGYASYITDNPAVAQYFRQWIKKDAFKHSQTYVCELWVRDMDLFIATNKIWVPESQLKHTGVKSHNQRAIARTQESRDQTVASQWGVQTPYILFSRHFQMGGMHLPDGEKRFNEMVVYTQVQDALLLTIPLSEEQLQQRLNGRYSRYENRIKEWNIVLPKATVKESAHKDRPPQHQLRDT
;
A
#
# COMPACT_ATOMS: atom_id res chain seq x y z
N MET A 1 -32.52 5.83 -0.71
CA MET A 1 -31.74 5.12 -1.75
C MET A 1 -31.66 3.67 -1.29
N TYR A 2 -32.38 2.74 -1.93
CA TYR A 2 -32.34 1.32 -1.53
C TYR A 2 -30.92 0.78 -1.72
N PRO A 3 -30.38 -0.04 -0.80
CA PRO A 3 -29.14 -0.74 -1.07
C PRO A 3 -29.37 -1.63 -2.29
N LYS A 4 -28.60 -1.40 -3.35
CA LYS A 4 -28.59 -2.30 -4.51
C LYS A 4 -28.00 -3.61 -4.02
N LEU A 5 -28.84 -4.63 -3.92
CA LEU A 5 -28.41 -6.01 -3.72
C LEU A 5 -27.64 -6.43 -4.96
N VAL A 6 -26.33 -6.45 -4.79
CA VAL A 6 -25.36 -6.97 -5.75
C VAL A 6 -25.38 -8.49 -5.61
N ALA A 7 -25.51 -9.21 -6.74
CA ALA A 7 -25.64 -10.66 -6.73
C ALA A 7 -24.36 -11.29 -6.16
N LEU A 8 -24.53 -12.19 -5.20
CA LEU A 8 -23.45 -12.98 -4.63
C LEU A 8 -23.46 -14.34 -5.32
N ASP A 9 -22.38 -14.69 -6.00
CA ASP A 9 -22.23 -16.00 -6.62
C ASP A 9 -22.03 -17.05 -5.53
N THR A 10 -22.98 -17.99 -5.42
CA THR A 10 -23.06 -18.95 -4.33
C THR A 10 -21.94 -19.98 -4.38
N ASP A 11 -21.39 -20.23 -5.58
CA ASP A 11 -20.29 -21.16 -5.77
C ASP A 11 -19.00 -20.63 -5.14
N ILE A 12 -18.84 -19.30 -5.06
CA ILE A 12 -17.71 -18.66 -4.38
C ILE A 12 -17.75 -18.93 -2.87
N ILE A 13 -18.95 -18.93 -2.27
CA ILE A 13 -19.09 -19.25 -0.84
C ILE A 13 -18.71 -20.70 -0.58
N THR A 14 -19.15 -21.61 -1.44
CA THR A 14 -18.78 -23.02 -1.36
C THR A 14 -17.25 -23.19 -1.48
N ASP A 15 -16.61 -22.56 -2.46
CA ASP A 15 -15.16 -22.62 -2.69
C ASP A 15 -14.36 -22.10 -1.48
N ILE A 16 -14.76 -20.96 -0.90
CA ILE A 16 -14.13 -20.39 0.31
C ILE A 16 -14.13 -21.43 1.44
N LEU A 17 -15.28 -22.05 1.70
CA LEU A 17 -15.44 -22.97 2.82
C LEU A 17 -14.77 -24.32 2.57
N GLU A 18 -14.75 -24.78 1.31
CA GLU A 18 -14.12 -26.04 0.90
C GLU A 18 -12.61 -25.99 1.13
N HIS A 19 -12.00 -24.83 0.86
CA HIS A 19 -10.57 -24.59 1.10
C HIS A 19 -10.26 -24.15 2.55
N GLY A 20 -11.22 -24.27 3.47
CA GLY A 20 -11.03 -24.03 4.90
C GLY A 20 -10.86 -22.56 5.28
N ALA A 21 -11.15 -21.62 4.38
CA ALA A 21 -11.14 -20.20 4.70
C ALA A 21 -12.37 -19.81 5.52
N ILE A 22 -12.23 -18.75 6.32
CA ILE A 22 -13.31 -18.24 7.16
C ILE A 22 -14.08 -17.17 6.40
N LEU A 23 -15.39 -17.35 6.29
CA LEU A 23 -16.28 -16.35 5.71
C LEU A 23 -16.68 -15.29 6.75
N ALA A 24 -16.48 -14.02 6.41
CA ALA A 24 -16.95 -12.87 7.18
C ALA A 24 -17.75 -11.92 6.27
N ILE A 25 -18.80 -11.32 6.82
CA ILE A 25 -19.56 -10.26 6.17
C ILE A 25 -19.29 -8.94 6.88
N VAL A 26 -18.93 -7.92 6.09
CA VAL A 26 -18.60 -6.59 6.59
C VAL A 26 -19.38 -5.55 5.79
N ALA A 27 -20.31 -4.84 6.44
CA ALA A 27 -21.16 -3.86 5.78
C ALA A 27 -21.39 -2.60 6.63
N ARG A 28 -21.31 -1.43 5.99
CA ARG A 28 -21.63 -0.14 6.61
C ARG A 28 -23.12 0.10 6.50
N SER A 29 -23.89 -0.25 7.52
CA SER A 29 -25.36 -0.12 7.48
C SER A 29 -25.97 0.15 8.85
N THR A 30 -27.09 0.88 8.85
CA THR A 30 -27.94 1.08 10.02
C THR A 30 -28.95 -0.06 10.25
N SER A 31 -29.08 -1.00 9.31
CA SER A 31 -30.09 -2.06 9.39
C SER A 31 -29.50 -3.45 9.26
N LYS A 32 -28.85 -3.93 10.33
CA LYS A 32 -28.42 -5.33 10.43
C LYS A 32 -29.55 -6.34 10.13
N PRO A 33 -30.79 -6.17 10.64
CA PRO A 33 -31.87 -7.14 10.36
C PRO A 33 -32.21 -7.32 8.89
N LEU A 34 -32.03 -6.28 8.06
CA LEU A 34 -32.26 -6.38 6.62
C LEU A 34 -31.21 -7.26 5.95
N TYR A 35 -29.94 -7.09 6.33
CA TYR A 35 -28.84 -7.92 5.82
C TYR A 35 -28.98 -9.36 6.31
N ASP A 36 -29.30 -9.56 7.58
CA ASP A 36 -29.52 -10.90 8.14
C ASP A 36 -30.64 -11.63 7.39
N ARG A 37 -31.75 -10.94 7.12
CA ARG A 37 -32.85 -11.50 6.31
C ARG A 37 -32.42 -11.82 4.89
N ALA A 38 -31.66 -10.93 4.25
CA ALA A 38 -31.15 -11.19 2.90
C ALA A 38 -30.24 -12.43 2.87
N LEU A 39 -29.25 -12.49 3.76
CA LEU A 39 -28.30 -13.60 3.89
C LEU A 39 -28.97 -14.92 4.32
N HIS A 40 -30.11 -14.85 5.00
CA HIS A 40 -30.92 -16.02 5.31
C HIS A 40 -31.58 -16.61 4.05
N HIS A 41 -32.03 -15.77 3.12
CA HIS A 41 -32.68 -16.23 1.88
C HIS A 41 -31.69 -16.66 0.80
N PHE A 42 -30.48 -16.10 0.78
CA PHE A 42 -29.42 -16.62 -0.09
C PHE A 42 -28.87 -17.93 0.48
N THR A 43 -28.75 -18.95 -0.36
CA THR A 43 -28.24 -20.27 0.03
C THR A 43 -27.04 -20.65 -0.83
N ALA A 44 -26.08 -21.38 -0.26
CA ALA A 44 -24.97 -21.98 -0.98
C ALA A 44 -24.77 -23.42 -0.51
N VAL A 45 -24.04 -24.22 -1.29
CA VAL A 45 -23.74 -25.61 -0.91
C VAL A 45 -22.70 -25.60 0.20
N ASP A 46 -23.02 -26.19 1.35
CA ASP A 46 -22.07 -26.37 2.44
C ASP A 46 -21.18 -27.59 2.13
N PRO A 47 -19.86 -27.41 1.91
CA PRO A 47 -18.97 -28.49 1.52
C PRO A 47 -18.87 -29.61 2.59
N LYS A 48 -19.25 -29.35 3.84
CA LYS A 48 -19.26 -30.37 4.89
C LYS A 48 -20.45 -31.32 4.82
N SER A 49 -21.59 -30.84 4.33
CA SER A 49 -22.85 -31.60 4.30
C SER A 49 -23.33 -31.95 2.90
N GLY A 50 -22.83 -31.25 1.87
CA GLY A 50 -23.32 -31.35 0.49
C GLY A 50 -24.72 -30.78 0.29
N GLN A 51 -25.30 -30.12 1.30
CA GLN A 51 -26.65 -29.55 1.25
C GLN A 51 -26.62 -28.03 1.07
N HIS A 52 -27.66 -27.49 0.45
CA HIS A 52 -27.89 -26.04 0.44
C HIS A 52 -28.22 -25.54 1.83
N ARG A 53 -27.47 -24.54 2.31
CA ARG A 53 -27.70 -23.87 3.59
C ARG A 53 -27.74 -22.35 3.39
N SER A 54 -28.51 -21.67 4.24
CA SER A 54 -28.51 -20.20 4.28
C SER A 54 -27.10 -19.67 4.53
N ILE A 55 -26.69 -18.65 3.78
CA ILE A 55 -25.33 -18.08 3.90
C ILE A 55 -25.08 -17.58 5.32
N ILE A 56 -26.09 -16.98 5.96
CA ILE A 56 -25.97 -16.50 7.35
C ILE A 56 -25.52 -17.60 8.33
N ASP A 57 -25.91 -18.86 8.11
CA ASP A 57 -25.54 -19.98 8.99
C ASP A 57 -24.12 -20.49 8.76
N MET A 58 -23.45 -19.99 7.70
CA MET A 58 -22.08 -20.31 7.32
C MET A 58 -21.10 -19.17 7.57
N VAL A 59 -21.60 -17.94 7.78
CA VAL A 59 -20.80 -16.76 8.14
C VAL A 59 -20.31 -16.89 9.59
N LYS A 60 -19.00 -16.72 9.79
CA LYS A 60 -18.40 -16.80 11.14
C LYS A 60 -18.43 -15.46 11.87
N TYR A 61 -18.27 -14.36 11.12
CA TYR A 61 -18.25 -13.00 11.65
C TYR A 61 -19.13 -12.10 10.76
N ASP A 62 -20.13 -11.46 11.36
CA ASP A 62 -21.14 -10.64 10.68
C ASP A 62 -21.14 -9.21 11.21
N GLU A 63 -20.06 -8.48 10.93
CA GLU A 63 -19.87 -7.10 11.38
C GLU A 63 -20.68 -6.16 10.47
N ILE A 64 -21.87 -5.75 10.93
CA ILE A 64 -22.79 -4.88 10.17
C ILE A 64 -23.27 -3.73 11.04
N TYR A 65 -22.65 -2.55 10.88
CA TYR A 65 -22.99 -1.32 11.60
C TYR A 65 -22.42 -0.09 10.89
N GLU A 66 -22.86 1.12 11.27
CA GLU A 66 -22.51 2.38 10.59
C GLU A 66 -21.13 2.93 10.99
N GLU A 67 -20.07 2.14 10.77
CA GLU A 67 -18.69 2.55 11.06
C GLU A 67 -17.78 2.44 9.84
N GLN A 68 -16.53 2.90 9.93
CA GLN A 68 -15.55 2.60 8.89
C GLN A 68 -15.15 1.12 8.93
N LYS A 69 -14.83 0.52 7.77
CA LYS A 69 -14.42 -0.90 7.69
C LYS A 69 -13.17 -1.23 8.51
N ILE A 70 -12.35 -0.23 8.85
CA ILE A 70 -11.23 -0.39 9.79
C ILE A 70 -11.72 -0.91 11.16
N VAL A 71 -12.84 -0.38 11.67
CA VAL A 71 -13.41 -0.80 12.96
C VAL A 71 -13.86 -2.25 12.90
N HIS A 72 -14.53 -2.63 11.82
CA HIS A 72 -14.99 -3.99 11.56
C HIS A 72 -13.84 -5.00 11.54
N PHE A 73 -12.77 -4.70 10.80
CA PHE A 73 -11.60 -5.57 10.73
C PHE A 73 -10.84 -5.66 12.05
N ARG A 74 -10.78 -4.59 12.85
CA ARG A 74 -10.24 -4.65 14.23
C ARG A 74 -11.04 -5.63 15.08
N LYS A 75 -12.38 -5.59 15.00
CA LYS A 75 -13.25 -6.52 15.72
C LYS A 75 -13.05 -7.96 15.28
N ILE A 76 -12.96 -8.20 13.96
CA ILE A 76 -12.65 -9.53 13.41
C ILE A 76 -11.28 -10.03 13.89
N LYS A 77 -10.24 -9.18 13.91
CA LYS A 77 -8.92 -9.57 14.44
C LYS A 77 -8.99 -9.92 15.92
N GLU A 78 -9.74 -9.16 16.73
CA GLU A 78 -9.92 -9.47 18.16
C GLU A 78 -10.49 -10.86 18.37
N TRP A 79 -11.48 -11.27 17.56
CA TRP A 79 -12.14 -12.56 17.69
C TRP A 79 -11.36 -13.71 17.04
N SER A 80 -10.87 -13.52 15.81
CA SER A 80 -10.21 -14.55 15.01
C SER A 80 -8.75 -14.77 15.41
N LYS A 81 -8.11 -13.75 15.99
CA LYS A 81 -6.66 -13.68 16.24
C LYS A 81 -5.80 -13.80 14.98
N LEU A 82 -6.40 -13.80 13.78
CA LEU A 82 -5.67 -13.84 12.51
C LEU A 82 -4.90 -12.54 12.28
N ASP A 83 -3.79 -12.63 11.56
CA ASP A 83 -3.10 -11.43 11.10
C ASP A 83 -3.85 -10.77 9.95
N TYR A 84 -3.78 -9.44 9.88
CA TYR A 84 -4.44 -8.71 8.80
C TYR A 84 -3.89 -9.10 7.44
N SER A 85 -2.62 -9.51 7.37
CA SER A 85 -2.03 -10.07 6.15
C SER A 85 -2.83 -11.25 5.63
N ASP A 86 -3.35 -12.09 6.53
CA ASP A 86 -4.06 -13.32 6.19
C ASP A 86 -5.51 -13.04 5.78
N MET A 87 -5.93 -11.78 5.73
CA MET A 87 -7.28 -11.35 5.38
C MET A 87 -7.33 -10.74 3.97
N ILE A 88 -8.43 -10.98 3.26
CA ILE A 88 -8.78 -10.30 2.02
C ILE A 88 -10.18 -9.69 2.11
N LEU A 89 -10.31 -8.46 1.62
CA LEU A 89 -11.56 -7.73 1.48
C LEU A 89 -11.90 -7.58 -0.01
N PHE A 90 -13.08 -8.08 -0.39
CA PHE A 90 -13.73 -7.80 -1.66
C PHE A 90 -14.78 -6.71 -1.46
N ASP A 91 -14.71 -5.62 -2.24
CA ASP A 91 -15.57 -4.44 -2.06
C ASP A 91 -15.72 -3.66 -3.36
N ASP A 92 -16.86 -3.00 -3.57
CA ASP A 92 -17.12 -2.18 -4.75
C ASP A 92 -16.75 -0.69 -4.56
N ASP A 93 -16.64 -0.20 -3.32
CA ASP A 93 -16.22 1.18 -3.03
C ASP A 93 -14.71 1.24 -2.78
N ALA A 94 -13.97 1.78 -3.76
CA ALA A 94 -12.53 2.04 -3.66
C ALA A 94 -12.14 2.80 -2.38
N ALA A 95 -13.01 3.63 -1.80
CA ALA A 95 -12.71 4.32 -0.55
C ALA A 95 -12.39 3.36 0.63
N ASN A 96 -12.86 2.11 0.55
CA ASN A 96 -12.58 1.06 1.54
C ASN A 96 -11.17 0.46 1.40
N ASN A 97 -10.37 0.83 0.38
CA ASN A 97 -8.92 0.54 0.31
C ASN A 97 -8.17 1.05 1.56
N ILE A 98 -8.74 2.00 2.31
CA ILE A 98 -8.14 2.42 3.57
C ILE A 98 -7.86 1.27 4.57
N VAL A 99 -8.61 0.17 4.51
CA VAL A 99 -8.33 -1.04 5.30
C VAL A 99 -6.95 -1.64 4.92
N ARG A 100 -6.62 -1.66 3.62
CA ARG A 100 -5.29 -2.06 3.11
C ARG A 100 -4.22 -1.08 3.59
N VAL A 101 -4.49 0.22 3.55
CA VAL A 101 -3.53 1.27 3.91
C VAL A 101 -3.20 1.26 5.40
N ILE A 102 -4.19 1.09 6.28
CA ILE A 102 -4.03 1.24 7.73
C ILE A 102 -3.75 -0.10 8.42
N LEU A 103 -4.41 -1.17 7.99
CA LEU A 103 -4.32 -2.47 8.66
C LEU A 103 -3.46 -3.49 7.91
N GLY A 104 -3.18 -3.28 6.63
CA GLY A 104 -2.40 -4.24 5.82
C GLY A 104 -3.22 -5.41 5.26
N VAL A 105 -4.56 -5.33 5.31
CA VAL A 105 -5.46 -6.30 4.67
C VAL A 105 -5.29 -6.27 3.15
N THR A 106 -5.39 -7.41 2.48
CA THR A 106 -5.46 -7.40 1.01
C THR A 106 -6.80 -6.84 0.56
N PHE A 107 -6.80 -5.73 -0.18
CA PHE A 107 -8.02 -5.16 -0.77
C PHE A 107 -8.12 -5.54 -2.25
N HIS A 108 -9.29 -5.99 -2.68
CA HIS A 108 -9.60 -6.24 -4.08
C HIS A 108 -10.88 -5.50 -4.48
N LEU A 109 -10.74 -4.50 -5.36
CA LEU A 109 -11.86 -3.75 -5.90
C LEU A 109 -12.71 -4.63 -6.82
N CYS A 110 -14.00 -4.67 -6.58
CA CYS A 110 -15.01 -5.34 -7.38
C CYS A 110 -15.88 -4.29 -8.09
N PRO A 111 -15.40 -3.68 -9.19
CA PRO A 111 -16.10 -2.56 -9.83
C PRO A 111 -17.34 -2.98 -10.61
N ASP A 112 -17.57 -4.29 -10.77
CA ASP A 112 -18.69 -4.82 -11.54
C ASP A 112 -20.00 -4.58 -10.79
N LYS A 113 -20.98 -3.98 -11.49
CA LYS A 113 -22.35 -3.80 -10.98
C LYS A 113 -23.05 -5.14 -10.71
N ARG A 114 -22.54 -6.24 -11.29
CA ARG A 114 -23.01 -7.62 -11.04
C ARG A 114 -22.51 -8.17 -9.71
N GLY A 115 -21.39 -7.68 -9.18
CA GLY A 115 -20.84 -8.09 -7.90
C GLY A 115 -19.56 -8.90 -7.96
N LEU A 116 -19.38 -9.71 -6.92
CA LEU A 116 -18.27 -10.64 -6.84
C LEU A 116 -18.56 -11.82 -7.78
N THR A 117 -17.86 -11.84 -8.90
CA THR A 117 -17.88 -12.90 -9.91
C THR A 117 -16.75 -13.89 -9.66
N GLU A 118 -16.82 -15.09 -10.23
CA GLU A 118 -15.73 -16.07 -10.17
C GLU A 118 -14.39 -15.48 -10.68
N GLU A 119 -14.39 -14.69 -11.75
CA GLU A 119 -13.19 -14.04 -12.29
C GLU A 119 -12.59 -13.04 -11.30
N THR A 120 -13.42 -12.14 -10.74
CA THR A 120 -12.94 -11.15 -9.76
C THR A 120 -12.48 -11.81 -8.46
N TYR A 121 -13.16 -12.87 -8.04
CA TYR A 121 -12.76 -13.68 -6.89
C TYR A 121 -11.38 -14.31 -7.10
N LYS A 122 -11.17 -15.06 -8.19
CA LYS A 122 -9.87 -15.68 -8.51
C LYS A 122 -8.74 -14.66 -8.58
N ARG A 123 -8.97 -13.50 -9.24
CA ARG A 123 -7.98 -12.41 -9.27
C ARG A 123 -7.65 -11.84 -7.89
N GLY A 124 -8.65 -11.72 -7.02
CA GLY A 124 -8.44 -11.30 -5.63
C GLY A 124 -7.63 -12.31 -4.84
N ILE A 125 -7.94 -13.60 -4.94
CA ILE A 125 -7.16 -14.67 -4.31
C ILE A 125 -5.71 -14.66 -4.81
N ASP A 126 -5.48 -14.51 -6.11
CA ASP A 126 -4.13 -14.43 -6.66
C ASP A 126 -3.38 -13.17 -6.17
N HIS A 127 -4.08 -12.04 -6.01
CA HIS A 127 -3.51 -10.84 -5.40
C HIS A 127 -3.09 -11.09 -3.95
N TRP A 128 -3.95 -11.73 -3.15
CA TRP A 128 -3.63 -12.12 -1.78
C TRP A 128 -2.42 -13.06 -1.72
N ARG A 129 -2.34 -14.06 -2.61
CA ARG A 129 -1.17 -14.97 -2.70
C ARG A 129 0.12 -14.22 -3.00
N ARG A 130 0.11 -13.29 -3.95
CA ARG A 130 1.30 -12.45 -4.26
C ARG A 130 1.72 -11.57 -3.07
N CYS A 131 0.76 -11.03 -2.32
CA CYS A 131 1.05 -10.29 -1.07
C CYS A 131 1.71 -11.18 -0.01
N HIS A 132 1.37 -12.46 0.08
CA HIS A 132 1.99 -13.39 1.02
C HIS A 132 3.40 -13.78 0.61
N GLN A 133 3.64 -13.98 -0.68
CA GLN A 133 4.93 -14.43 -1.21
C GLN A 133 6.07 -13.45 -0.91
N ILE A 134 5.77 -12.17 -0.72
CA ILE A 134 6.79 -11.15 -0.40
C ILE A 134 7.05 -11.00 1.11
N ARG A 135 6.42 -11.78 1.99
CA ARG A 135 6.54 -11.58 3.44
C ARG A 135 7.83 -12.17 3.99
N SER A 136 8.69 -11.29 4.49
CA SER A 136 9.76 -11.64 5.43
C SER A 136 9.24 -11.47 6.86
N PRO A 137 9.51 -12.39 7.81
CA PRO A 137 9.10 -12.21 9.20
C PRO A 137 9.79 -10.98 9.82
N TYR A 138 9.09 -10.33 10.75
CA TYR A 138 9.66 -9.28 11.59
C TYR A 138 10.24 -9.90 12.86
N LEU A 139 11.55 -9.82 13.02
CA LEU A 139 12.31 -10.42 14.13
C LEU A 139 12.77 -9.38 15.18
N GLY A 140 12.36 -8.13 15.01
CA GLY A 140 12.82 -6.98 15.81
C GLY A 140 13.69 -6.00 15.02
N GLN A 141 14.29 -5.04 15.73
CA GLN A 141 15.06 -3.93 15.14
C GLN A 141 16.55 -4.23 14.91
N LYS A 142 17.06 -5.39 15.37
CA LYS A 142 18.49 -5.67 15.24
C LYS A 142 18.78 -6.19 13.83
N LEU A 143 19.53 -5.42 13.04
CA LEU A 143 19.96 -5.80 11.69
C LEU A 143 20.68 -7.16 11.64
N THR A 144 21.34 -7.59 12.73
CA THR A 144 22.00 -8.89 12.82
C THR A 144 21.04 -10.08 12.74
N GLN A 145 19.74 -9.89 12.99
CA GLN A 145 18.71 -10.93 12.87
C GLN A 145 18.30 -11.22 11.42
N TYR A 146 18.72 -10.38 10.47
CA TYR A 146 18.36 -10.48 9.06
C TYR A 146 19.62 -10.76 8.23
N PRO A 147 19.91 -12.04 7.92
CA PRO A 147 21.14 -12.42 7.22
C PRO A 147 21.17 -11.89 5.78
N LYS A 148 19.99 -11.78 5.14
CA LYS A 148 19.84 -11.28 3.76
C LYS A 148 19.39 -9.82 3.69
N LYS A 149 19.63 -9.02 4.75
CA LYS A 149 19.25 -7.61 4.73
C LYS A 149 19.97 -6.84 3.62
N MET A 150 19.32 -5.82 3.09
CA MET A 150 19.93 -4.88 2.15
C MET A 150 19.40 -3.48 2.42
N MET A 151 20.30 -2.49 2.48
CA MET A 151 19.90 -1.09 2.61
C MET A 151 19.37 -0.60 1.26
N ILE A 152 18.20 0.04 1.27
CA ILE A 152 17.52 0.49 0.06
C ILE A 152 17.36 2.00 -0.04
N GLY A 153 17.65 2.77 1.01
CA GLY A 153 17.66 4.23 0.95
C GLY A 153 17.33 4.89 2.28
N TYR A 154 16.83 6.13 2.20
CA TYR A 154 16.55 7.00 3.32
C TYR A 154 15.15 7.62 3.22
N SER A 155 14.53 7.91 4.36
CA SER A 155 13.27 8.67 4.43
C SER A 155 13.33 9.69 5.56
N GLY A 156 12.71 10.86 5.37
CA GLY A 156 12.32 11.71 6.49
C GLY A 156 11.04 11.16 7.11
N MET A 157 10.94 11.10 8.44
CA MET A 157 9.75 10.60 9.14
C MET A 157 9.55 11.35 10.47
N ASP A 158 8.32 11.43 10.94
CA ASP A 158 7.99 11.90 12.29
C ASP A 158 8.19 10.81 13.35
N GLU A 159 8.29 11.21 14.61
CA GLU A 159 8.54 10.33 15.75
C GLU A 159 7.47 9.25 15.93
N ASP A 160 6.20 9.57 15.70
CA ASP A 160 5.10 8.65 15.93
C ASP A 160 5.05 7.56 14.85
N THR A 161 5.32 7.94 13.60
CA THR A 161 5.55 6.96 12.52
C THR A 161 6.72 6.03 12.87
N ILE A 162 7.85 6.56 13.35
CA ILE A 162 9.02 5.74 13.73
C ILE A 162 8.67 4.79 14.88
N LYS A 163 7.94 5.25 15.91
CA LYS A 163 7.50 4.40 17.04
C LYS A 163 6.66 3.21 16.55
N LEU A 164 5.78 3.42 15.58
CA LEU A 164 4.97 2.34 15.01
C LEU A 164 5.84 1.35 14.22
N LEU A 165 6.65 1.85 13.28
CA LEU A 165 7.46 1.00 12.40
C LEU A 165 8.51 0.20 13.19
N THR A 166 9.08 0.80 14.24
CA THR A 166 10.06 0.13 15.10
C THR A 166 9.46 -0.95 15.99
N GLN A 167 8.13 -1.00 16.11
CA GLN A 167 7.39 -2.07 16.78
C GLN A 167 6.90 -3.15 15.80
N GLY A 168 7.27 -3.06 14.52
CA GLY A 168 6.75 -3.94 13.47
C GLY A 168 5.28 -3.66 13.14
N LYS A 169 4.77 -2.47 13.49
CA LYS A 169 3.43 -2.00 13.11
C LYS A 169 3.52 -1.20 11.81
N ASN A 170 2.36 -0.83 11.30
CA ASN A 170 2.23 -0.19 10.00
C ASN A 170 2.23 1.33 10.16
N ARG A 171 2.63 2.04 9.11
CA ARG A 171 2.42 3.48 9.02
C ARG A 171 0.92 3.74 8.88
N VAL A 172 0.39 4.64 9.70
CA VAL A 172 -1.03 5.03 9.68
C VAL A 172 -1.24 6.51 9.39
N ASP A 173 -0.15 7.23 9.15
CA ASP A 173 -0.18 8.65 8.82
C ASP A 173 -0.86 8.88 7.46
N MET A 174 -1.84 9.78 7.47
CA MET A 174 -2.63 10.21 6.33
C MET A 174 -2.61 11.74 6.15
N GLU A 175 -1.73 12.44 6.85
CA GLU A 175 -1.66 13.90 6.88
C GLU A 175 -0.49 14.46 6.07
N GLU A 176 0.63 13.75 5.96
CA GLU A 176 1.79 14.17 5.17
C GLU A 176 1.41 14.39 3.70
N SER A 177 1.81 15.54 3.11
CA SER A 177 1.56 15.75 1.69
C SER A 177 2.38 14.77 0.86
N ALA A 178 1.65 13.94 0.12
CA ALA A 178 2.22 12.85 -0.66
C ALA A 178 1.57 12.81 -2.04
N ARG A 179 2.38 12.77 -3.11
CA ARG A 179 1.96 12.82 -4.52
C ARG A 179 1.26 11.54 -5.02
N TRP A 180 1.61 10.42 -4.42
CA TRP A 180 1.18 9.07 -4.74
C TRP A 180 0.25 8.46 -3.67
N GLY A 181 -0.55 9.30 -3.00
CA GLY A 181 -1.44 8.87 -1.92
C GLY A 181 -0.67 8.52 -0.65
N TYR A 182 -1.13 7.53 0.11
CA TYR A 182 -0.59 7.17 1.44
C TYR A 182 0.68 6.30 1.41
N ALA A 183 1.51 6.43 0.38
CA ALA A 183 2.77 5.69 0.27
C ALA A 183 3.87 6.28 1.16
N SER A 184 4.85 5.45 1.54
CA SER A 184 6.14 5.89 2.08
C SER A 184 7.12 6.20 0.94
N TYR A 185 7.91 7.26 1.13
CA TYR A 185 8.84 7.78 0.14
C TYR A 185 10.28 7.54 0.59
N ILE A 186 11.05 6.87 -0.26
CA ILE A 186 12.43 6.50 0.03
C ILE A 186 13.32 7.07 -1.07
N THR A 187 14.30 7.87 -0.69
CA THR A 187 15.30 8.44 -1.59
C THR A 187 16.64 7.72 -1.43
N ASP A 188 17.40 7.63 -2.51
CA ASP A 188 18.76 7.11 -2.50
C ASP A 188 19.75 8.07 -1.81
N ASN A 189 19.35 9.32 -1.53
CA ASN A 189 20.23 10.37 -1.01
C ASN A 189 19.80 10.88 0.39
N PRO A 190 20.69 10.81 1.40
CA PRO A 190 20.35 11.26 2.76
C PRO A 190 20.07 12.76 2.86
N ALA A 191 20.64 13.60 1.98
CA ALA A 191 20.38 15.05 1.97
C ALA A 191 18.94 15.36 1.53
N VAL A 192 18.39 14.58 0.60
CA VAL A 192 16.99 14.68 0.18
C VAL A 192 16.07 14.25 1.31
N ALA A 193 16.39 13.15 2.01
CA ALA A 193 15.63 12.71 3.18
C ALA A 193 15.69 13.75 4.33
N GLN A 194 16.84 14.39 4.54
CA GLN A 194 17.00 15.48 5.51
C GLN A 194 16.13 16.69 5.15
N TYR A 195 16.06 17.06 3.87
CA TYR A 195 15.14 18.11 3.42
C TYR A 195 13.69 17.75 3.72
N PHE A 196 13.25 16.53 3.37
CA PHE A 196 11.88 16.10 3.62
C PHE A 196 11.55 16.03 5.11
N ARG A 197 12.47 15.56 5.95
CA ARG A 197 12.35 15.62 7.42
C ARG A 197 12.02 17.05 7.91
N GLN A 198 12.68 18.07 7.36
CA GLN A 198 12.44 19.46 7.73
C GLN A 198 11.13 20.02 7.15
N TRP A 199 10.79 19.62 5.93
CA TRP A 199 9.57 20.01 5.25
C TRP A 199 8.33 19.42 5.96
N ILE A 200 8.35 18.14 6.33
CA ILE A 200 7.32 17.44 7.11
C ILE A 200 7.02 18.18 8.41
N LYS A 201 8.07 18.63 9.12
CA LYS A 201 7.94 19.42 10.35
C LYS A 201 7.19 20.73 10.12
N LYS A 202 7.33 21.37 8.96
CA LYS A 202 6.64 22.63 8.64
C LYS A 202 5.20 22.39 8.16
N ASP A 203 5.00 21.36 7.36
CA ASP A 203 3.74 21.06 6.65
C ASP A 203 2.70 20.37 7.53
N ALA A 204 3.06 19.23 8.14
CA ALA A 204 2.12 18.35 8.80
C ALA A 204 2.31 18.30 10.32
N PHE A 205 3.55 18.25 10.82
CA PHE A 205 3.82 17.93 12.23
C PHE A 205 4.65 19.00 12.94
N LYS A 206 4.07 20.21 13.08
CA LYS A 206 4.74 21.40 13.66
C LYS A 206 5.41 21.18 15.01
N HIS A 207 4.90 20.25 15.81
CA HIS A 207 5.38 19.96 17.15
C HIS A 207 6.06 18.60 17.30
N SER A 208 6.05 17.75 16.28
CA SER A 208 6.68 16.42 16.36
C SER A 208 8.17 16.50 16.11
N GLN A 209 8.93 15.64 16.78
CA GLN A 209 10.31 15.40 16.39
C GLN A 209 10.33 14.65 15.07
N THR A 210 11.24 15.02 14.18
CA THR A 210 11.42 14.35 12.90
C THR A 210 12.85 13.86 12.78
N TYR A 211 13.05 12.78 12.05
CA TYR A 211 14.33 12.11 11.88
C TYR A 211 14.55 11.73 10.42
N VAL A 212 15.82 11.47 10.08
CA VAL A 212 16.15 10.70 8.89
C VAL A 212 16.29 9.26 9.32
N CYS A 213 15.67 8.35 8.58
CA CYS A 213 15.77 6.92 8.81
C CYS A 213 16.46 6.25 7.63
N GLU A 214 17.30 5.26 7.91
CA GLU A 214 17.70 4.26 6.92
C GLU A 214 16.60 3.23 6.76
N LEU A 215 16.32 2.86 5.51
CA LEU A 215 15.36 1.83 5.17
C LEU A 215 16.13 0.62 4.66
N TRP A 216 15.84 -0.51 5.28
CA TRP A 216 16.43 -1.80 4.96
C TRP A 216 15.33 -2.77 4.55
N VAL A 217 15.59 -3.60 3.54
CA VAL A 217 14.78 -4.80 3.32
C VAL A 217 15.30 -5.89 4.24
N ARG A 218 14.38 -6.66 4.83
CA ARG A 218 14.66 -7.78 5.74
C ARG A 218 15.19 -9.00 5.00
N ASP A 219 14.73 -9.20 3.76
CA ASP A 219 15.18 -10.26 2.86
C ASP A 219 15.38 -9.71 1.43
N MET A 220 16.63 -9.70 0.98
CA MET A 220 17.04 -9.23 -0.34
C MET A 220 16.44 -10.08 -1.45
N ASP A 221 16.37 -11.41 -1.31
CA ASP A 221 15.89 -12.26 -2.39
C ASP A 221 14.40 -12.02 -2.64
N LEU A 222 13.62 -11.87 -1.57
CA LEU A 222 12.22 -11.48 -1.66
C LEU A 222 12.05 -10.08 -2.26
N PHE A 223 12.92 -9.12 -1.88
CA PHE A 223 12.91 -7.81 -2.51
C PHE A 223 13.18 -7.90 -4.00
N ILE A 224 14.21 -8.65 -4.44
CA ILE A 224 14.53 -8.82 -5.87
C ILE A 224 13.36 -9.45 -6.63
N ALA A 225 12.72 -10.47 -6.06
CA ALA A 225 11.55 -11.13 -6.63
C ALA A 225 10.29 -10.25 -6.65
N THR A 226 10.18 -9.27 -5.75
CA THR A 226 9.04 -8.34 -5.71
C THR A 226 9.00 -7.48 -6.97
N ASN A 227 7.81 -7.36 -7.56
CA ASN A 227 7.59 -6.54 -8.75
C ASN A 227 8.06 -5.09 -8.53
N LYS A 228 8.80 -4.57 -9.50
CA LYS A 228 9.33 -3.20 -9.48
C LYS A 228 9.11 -2.53 -10.82
N ILE A 229 8.69 -1.28 -10.81
CA ILE A 229 8.51 -0.50 -12.03
C ILE A 229 8.94 0.94 -11.84
N TRP A 230 9.64 1.49 -12.83
CA TRP A 230 9.89 2.92 -12.92
C TRP A 230 8.86 3.57 -13.82
N VAL A 231 7.90 4.27 -13.24
CA VAL A 231 6.75 4.79 -13.98
C VAL A 231 7.08 6.06 -14.76
N PRO A 232 6.47 6.26 -15.95
CA PRO A 232 6.48 7.54 -16.64
C PRO A 232 5.49 8.49 -15.96
N GLU A 233 6.00 9.54 -15.32
CA GLU A 233 5.17 10.45 -14.51
C GLU A 233 4.10 11.15 -15.33
N SER A 234 4.38 11.45 -16.60
CA SER A 234 3.41 12.15 -17.46
C SER A 234 2.16 11.33 -17.78
N GLN A 235 2.21 10.00 -17.59
CA GLN A 235 1.13 9.08 -17.97
C GLN A 235 0.28 8.63 -16.79
N LEU A 236 0.67 9.01 -15.57
CA LEU A 236 -0.07 8.65 -14.37
C LEU A 236 -0.67 9.88 -13.71
N LYS A 237 -1.89 9.72 -13.20
CA LYS A 237 -2.53 10.77 -12.41
C LYS A 237 -1.91 10.80 -11.01
N HIS A 238 -1.62 12.00 -10.54
CA HIS A 238 -1.18 12.25 -9.18
C HIS A 238 -2.36 12.74 -8.35
N THR A 239 -2.47 12.27 -7.11
CA THR A 239 -3.40 12.82 -6.12
C THR A 239 -2.64 13.13 -4.86
N GLY A 240 -2.56 14.41 -4.53
CA GLY A 240 -2.00 14.90 -3.29
C GLY A 240 -2.95 14.70 -2.11
N VAL A 241 -2.43 14.21 -0.99
CA VAL A 241 -3.18 13.99 0.25
C VAL A 241 -3.92 15.26 0.74
N LYS A 242 -3.29 16.44 0.67
CA LYS A 242 -3.91 17.70 1.10
C LYS A 242 -4.96 18.26 0.13
N SER A 243 -4.88 17.90 -1.15
CA SER A 243 -5.71 18.49 -2.21
C SER A 243 -6.88 17.60 -2.64
N HIS A 244 -6.96 16.37 -2.13
CA HIS A 244 -7.94 15.38 -2.54
C HIS A 244 -8.53 14.67 -1.32
N ASN A 245 -9.83 14.34 -1.37
CA ASN A 245 -10.45 13.51 -0.35
C ASN A 245 -10.00 12.03 -0.50
N GLN A 246 -10.18 11.26 0.58
CA GLN A 246 -9.81 9.85 0.66
C GLN A 246 -10.36 9.00 -0.51
N ARG A 247 -11.60 9.25 -0.95
CA ARG A 247 -12.21 8.51 -2.07
C ARG A 247 -11.49 8.82 -3.40
N ALA A 248 -11.11 10.07 -3.64
CA ALA A 248 -10.37 10.44 -4.84
C ALA A 248 -8.94 9.86 -4.85
N ILE A 249 -8.27 9.85 -3.69
CA ILE A 249 -6.96 9.23 -3.51
C ILE A 249 -7.05 7.73 -3.81
N ALA A 250 -8.01 7.03 -3.19
CA ALA A 250 -8.18 5.60 -3.37
C ALA A 250 -8.49 5.23 -4.82
N ARG A 251 -9.41 5.96 -5.49
CA ARG A 251 -9.72 5.74 -6.92
C ARG A 251 -8.50 5.93 -7.82
N THR A 252 -7.66 6.92 -7.53
CA THR A 252 -6.45 7.17 -8.31
C THR A 252 -5.43 6.06 -8.11
N GLN A 253 -5.30 5.54 -6.89
CA GLN A 253 -4.46 4.38 -6.61
C GLN A 253 -4.95 3.13 -7.37
N GLU A 254 -6.25 2.81 -7.34
CA GLU A 254 -6.81 1.67 -8.09
C GLU A 254 -6.62 1.84 -9.60
N SER A 255 -6.86 3.06 -10.13
CA SER A 255 -6.66 3.35 -11.55
C SER A 255 -5.20 3.21 -11.96
N ARG A 256 -4.26 3.62 -11.10
CA ARG A 256 -2.83 3.42 -11.34
C ARG A 256 -2.47 1.94 -11.33
N ASP A 257 -2.92 1.18 -10.34
CA ASP A 257 -2.65 -0.26 -10.24
C ASP A 257 -3.14 -1.00 -11.51
N GLN A 258 -4.34 -0.65 -12.00
CA GLN A 258 -4.87 -1.17 -13.28
C GLN A 258 -4.05 -0.73 -14.50
N THR A 259 -3.61 0.53 -14.54
CA THR A 259 -2.78 1.05 -15.64
C THR A 259 -1.44 0.33 -15.70
N VAL A 260 -0.79 0.17 -14.54
CA VAL A 260 0.50 -0.50 -14.41
C VAL A 260 0.42 -1.97 -14.86
N ALA A 261 -0.65 -2.67 -14.45
CA ALA A 261 -0.88 -4.05 -14.87
C ALA A 261 -1.19 -4.16 -16.37
N SER A 262 -2.11 -3.34 -16.89
CA SER A 262 -2.57 -3.45 -18.28
C SER A 262 -1.56 -2.95 -19.31
N GLN A 263 -0.79 -1.90 -19.01
CA GLN A 263 0.15 -1.31 -19.97
C GLN A 263 1.55 -1.91 -19.90
N TRP A 264 1.99 -2.35 -18.71
CA TRP A 264 3.38 -2.79 -18.49
C TRP A 264 3.49 -4.18 -17.90
N GLY A 265 2.39 -4.88 -17.66
CA GLY A 265 2.39 -6.26 -17.18
C GLY A 265 2.86 -6.43 -15.73
N VAL A 266 2.97 -5.33 -14.97
CA VAL A 266 3.45 -5.36 -13.59
C VAL A 266 2.26 -5.39 -12.64
N GLN A 267 2.16 -6.40 -11.78
CA GLN A 267 1.01 -6.59 -10.88
C GLN A 267 1.33 -6.20 -9.44
N THR A 268 0.31 -5.83 -8.67
CA THR A 268 0.44 -5.63 -7.22
C THR A 268 0.69 -6.96 -6.47
N PRO A 269 1.43 -6.92 -5.34
CA PRO A 269 2.14 -5.76 -4.81
C PRO A 269 3.38 -5.43 -5.66
N TYR A 270 3.64 -4.14 -5.86
CA TYR A 270 4.85 -3.66 -6.55
C TYR A 270 5.44 -2.44 -5.84
N ILE A 271 6.73 -2.19 -6.09
CA ILE A 271 7.43 -0.97 -5.68
C ILE A 271 7.53 -0.06 -6.91
N LEU A 272 7.19 1.21 -6.71
CA LEU A 272 7.18 2.22 -7.76
C LEU A 272 8.41 3.10 -7.64
N PHE A 273 9.08 3.36 -8.75
CA PHE A 273 10.11 4.38 -8.86
C PHE A 273 9.58 5.54 -9.72
N SER A 274 9.81 6.76 -9.28
CA SER A 274 9.49 7.97 -10.03
C SER A 274 10.63 8.97 -9.89
N ARG A 275 10.68 9.96 -10.78
CA ARG A 275 11.50 11.13 -10.54
C ARG A 275 10.68 12.14 -9.75
N HIS A 276 11.33 13.03 -9.04
CA HIS A 276 10.67 14.12 -8.34
C HIS A 276 11.42 15.41 -8.65
N PHE A 277 10.69 16.51 -8.79
CA PHE A 277 11.27 17.81 -9.06
C PHE A 277 11.89 18.39 -7.79
N GLN A 278 12.96 19.15 -7.97
CA GLN A 278 13.53 19.94 -6.89
C GLN A 278 12.47 20.90 -6.35
N MET A 279 12.27 20.85 -5.03
CA MET A 279 11.36 21.77 -4.33
C MET A 279 12.13 23.03 -3.88
N GLY A 280 11.40 24.12 -3.60
CA GLY A 280 12.01 25.36 -3.11
C GLY A 280 12.88 25.12 -1.87
N GLY A 281 14.15 25.56 -1.94
CA GLY A 281 15.13 25.38 -0.85
C GLY A 281 15.74 23.98 -0.73
N MET A 282 15.35 23.02 -1.57
CA MET A 282 16.01 21.72 -1.64
C MET A 282 17.36 21.89 -2.35
N HIS A 283 18.44 21.38 -1.75
CA HIS A 283 19.76 21.39 -2.37
C HIS A 283 20.09 19.98 -2.84
N LEU A 284 20.05 19.76 -4.14
CA LEU A 284 20.46 18.50 -4.74
C LEU A 284 21.96 18.55 -5.04
N PRO A 285 22.71 17.48 -4.72
CA PRO A 285 24.08 17.36 -5.20
C PRO A 285 24.13 17.47 -6.72
N ASP A 286 25.23 17.99 -7.25
CA ASP A 286 25.49 18.10 -8.68
C ASP A 286 24.57 19.07 -9.45
N GLY A 287 23.78 19.90 -8.75
CA GLY A 287 22.92 20.92 -9.36
C GLY A 287 21.75 20.33 -10.15
N GLU A 288 21.39 19.08 -9.88
CA GLU A 288 20.28 18.40 -10.56
C GLU A 288 18.95 19.08 -10.23
N LYS A 289 18.03 19.12 -11.21
CA LYS A 289 16.67 19.63 -11.03
C LYS A 289 15.64 18.56 -10.65
N ARG A 290 16.05 17.29 -10.73
CA ARG A 290 15.22 16.13 -10.42
C ARG A 290 16.06 15.07 -9.72
N PHE A 291 15.43 14.30 -8.84
CA PHE A 291 16.04 13.18 -8.15
C PHE A 291 15.11 11.96 -8.22
N ASN A 292 15.60 10.80 -7.78
CA ASN A 292 14.81 9.57 -7.80
C ASN A 292 14.19 9.25 -6.46
N GLU A 293 12.98 8.72 -6.56
CA GLU A 293 12.12 8.46 -5.45
C GLU A 293 11.55 7.05 -5.62
N MET A 294 11.75 6.23 -4.61
CA MET A 294 11.10 4.94 -4.45
C MET A 294 9.84 5.14 -3.59
N VAL A 295 8.74 4.58 -4.02
CA VAL A 295 7.41 4.74 -3.45
C VAL A 295 6.90 3.37 -3.05
N VAL A 296 6.71 3.20 -1.74
CA VAL A 296 6.37 1.92 -1.12
C VAL A 296 5.02 2.01 -0.43
N TYR A 297 4.09 1.13 -0.81
CA TYR A 297 2.79 1.01 -0.15
C TYR A 297 2.87 0.12 1.09
N THR A 298 1.93 0.32 2.03
CA THR A 298 1.86 -0.38 3.32
C THR A 298 2.08 -1.89 3.21
N GLN A 299 1.47 -2.56 2.23
CA GLN A 299 1.64 -4.01 2.03
C GLN A 299 3.12 -4.43 1.84
N VAL A 300 3.88 -3.69 1.04
CA VAL A 300 5.30 -3.95 0.82
C VAL A 300 6.12 -3.50 2.02
N GLN A 301 5.78 -2.35 2.59
CA GLN A 301 6.42 -1.82 3.78
C GLN A 301 6.39 -2.84 4.92
N ASP A 302 5.20 -3.32 5.26
CA ASP A 302 4.99 -4.24 6.38
C ASP A 302 5.59 -5.62 6.10
N ALA A 303 5.54 -6.06 4.84
CA ALA A 303 6.04 -7.37 4.43
C ALA A 303 7.58 -7.45 4.40
N LEU A 304 8.26 -6.37 4.04
CA LEU A 304 9.68 -6.42 3.71
C LEU A 304 10.58 -5.44 4.47
N LEU A 305 10.06 -4.31 4.97
CA LEU A 305 10.93 -3.23 5.39
C LEU A 305 11.25 -3.24 6.88
N LEU A 306 12.38 -2.62 7.19
CA LEU A 306 12.88 -2.30 8.51
C LEU A 306 13.36 -0.85 8.52
N THR A 307 12.92 -0.08 9.51
CA THR A 307 13.21 1.35 9.64
C THR A 307 14.18 1.60 10.78
N ILE A 308 15.37 2.14 10.48
CA ILE A 308 16.41 2.43 11.47
C ILE A 308 16.59 3.96 11.57
N PRO A 309 16.14 4.61 12.65
CA PRO A 309 16.35 6.04 12.82
C PRO A 309 17.84 6.35 13.04
N LEU A 310 18.33 7.40 12.38
CA LEU A 310 19.71 7.86 12.54
C LEU A 310 19.82 8.89 13.67
N SER A 311 20.91 8.80 14.44
CA SER A 311 21.36 9.93 15.26
C SER A 311 21.86 11.08 14.37
N GLU A 312 21.97 12.29 14.91
CA GLU A 312 22.47 13.43 14.13
C GLU A 312 23.93 13.21 13.69
N GLU A 313 24.78 12.61 14.53
CA GLU A 313 26.15 12.24 14.16
C GLU A 313 26.18 11.24 12.99
N GLN A 314 25.35 10.19 13.06
CA GLN A 314 25.24 9.21 11.98
C GLN A 314 24.76 9.87 10.69
N LEU A 315 23.77 10.76 10.77
CA LEU A 315 23.29 11.52 9.61
C LEU A 315 24.41 12.35 8.98
N GLN A 316 25.19 13.09 9.77
CA GLN A 316 26.32 13.87 9.26
C GLN A 316 27.38 12.98 8.57
N GLN A 317 27.64 11.79 9.11
CA GLN A 317 28.52 10.82 8.45
C GLN A 317 27.95 10.35 7.10
N ARG A 318 26.63 10.10 7.00
CA ARG A 318 25.97 9.69 5.75
C ARG A 318 25.96 10.81 4.70
N LEU A 319 25.75 12.06 5.12
CA LEU A 319 25.77 13.23 4.24
C LEU A 319 27.12 13.44 3.56
N ASN A 320 28.22 13.11 4.25
CA ASN A 320 29.57 13.17 3.71
C ASN A 320 29.98 11.91 2.92
N GLY A 321 29.13 10.88 2.94
CA GLY A 321 29.40 9.59 2.31
C GLY A 321 29.00 9.55 0.83
N ARG A 322 29.45 8.50 0.14
CA ARG A 322 28.93 8.16 -1.19
C ARG A 322 27.59 7.45 -1.05
N TYR A 323 26.66 7.74 -1.94
CA TYR A 323 25.38 7.06 -2.04
C TYR A 323 25.22 6.41 -3.43
N SER A 324 24.44 5.34 -3.48
CA SER A 324 24.18 4.60 -4.72
C SER A 324 22.86 5.06 -5.32
N ARG A 325 22.92 5.68 -6.49
CA ARG A 325 21.72 6.11 -7.20
C ARG A 325 20.86 4.94 -7.67
N TYR A 326 19.54 5.09 -7.67
CA TYR A 326 18.61 4.04 -8.11
C TYR A 326 18.75 3.67 -9.59
N GLU A 327 19.15 4.59 -10.49
CA GLU A 327 19.38 4.26 -11.91
C GLU A 327 20.43 3.17 -12.09
N ASN A 328 21.43 3.17 -11.21
CA ASN A 328 22.52 2.19 -11.27
C ASN A 328 22.07 0.80 -10.82
N ARG A 329 20.85 0.68 -10.26
CA ARG A 329 20.28 -0.56 -9.73
C ARG A 329 19.19 -1.17 -10.60
N ILE A 330 18.85 -0.57 -11.75
CA ILE A 330 17.74 -1.04 -12.61
C ILE A 330 17.86 -2.52 -12.96
N LYS A 331 19.03 -2.94 -13.45
CA LYS A 331 19.28 -4.35 -13.82
C LYS A 331 19.35 -5.26 -12.60
N GLU A 332 20.06 -4.83 -11.56
CA GLU A 332 20.28 -5.61 -10.34
C GLU A 332 18.97 -5.89 -9.61
N TRP A 333 18.09 -4.88 -9.49
CA TRP A 333 16.84 -4.96 -8.75
C TRP A 333 15.65 -5.42 -9.60
N ASN A 334 15.89 -5.81 -10.84
CA ASN A 334 14.87 -6.24 -11.80
C ASN A 334 13.74 -5.20 -11.94
N ILE A 335 14.11 -3.93 -12.16
CA ILE A 335 13.15 -2.84 -12.30
C ILE A 335 12.65 -2.80 -13.75
N VAL A 336 11.34 -2.95 -13.95
CA VAL A 336 10.71 -2.75 -15.26
C VAL A 336 10.81 -1.28 -15.64
N LEU A 337 11.36 -1.02 -16.83
CA LEU A 337 11.58 0.32 -17.36
C LEU A 337 10.76 0.52 -18.66
N PRO A 338 9.54 1.08 -18.58
CA PRO A 338 8.74 1.42 -19.75
C PRO A 338 9.51 2.33 -20.72
N LYS A 339 9.27 2.16 -22.03
CA LYS A 339 9.89 2.98 -23.09
C LYS A 339 9.62 4.48 -22.89
N ALA A 340 8.44 4.84 -22.37
CA ALA A 340 8.09 6.22 -22.06
C ALA A 340 8.99 6.81 -20.97
N THR A 341 9.30 6.04 -19.92
CA THR A 341 10.20 6.44 -18.83
C THR A 341 11.61 6.73 -19.35
N VAL A 342 12.12 5.94 -20.29
CA VAL A 342 13.43 6.19 -20.93
C VAL A 342 13.43 7.52 -21.68
N LYS A 343 12.36 7.81 -22.42
CA LYS A 343 12.22 9.08 -23.16
C LYS A 343 12.16 10.28 -22.22
N GLU A 344 11.37 10.20 -21.15
CA GLU A 344 11.34 11.24 -20.10
C GLU A 344 12.71 11.42 -19.45
N SER A 345 13.45 10.33 -19.27
CA SER A 345 14.75 10.37 -18.63
C SER A 345 15.83 11.08 -19.44
N ALA A 346 15.71 11.03 -20.77
CA ALA A 346 16.56 11.77 -21.71
C ALA A 346 16.26 13.29 -21.71
N HIS A 347 15.07 13.70 -21.28
CA HIS A 347 14.65 15.10 -21.20
C HIS A 347 14.92 15.63 -19.78
N LYS A 348 16.20 15.88 -19.46
CA LYS A 348 16.66 16.26 -18.11
C LYS A 348 16.02 17.54 -17.51
N ASP A 349 15.25 18.33 -18.27
CA ASP A 349 15.01 19.74 -17.93
C ASP A 349 13.56 20.26 -17.99
N ARG A 350 12.53 19.45 -18.26
CA ARG A 350 11.16 19.98 -18.31
C ARG A 350 10.38 19.74 -17.01
N PRO A 351 9.97 20.79 -16.26
CA PRO A 351 8.96 20.64 -15.22
C PRO A 351 7.63 20.17 -15.84
N PRO A 352 6.78 19.43 -15.10
CA PRO A 352 5.47 19.03 -15.61
C PRO A 352 4.64 20.29 -15.81
N GLN A 353 3.94 20.40 -16.94
CA GLN A 353 3.12 21.57 -17.29
C GLN A 353 1.93 21.82 -16.33
N HIS A 354 1.76 21.04 -15.27
CA HIS A 354 0.58 21.06 -14.39
C HIS A 354 0.83 21.38 -12.91
N GLN A 355 2.04 21.75 -12.49
CA GLN A 355 2.33 22.02 -11.06
C GLN A 355 2.64 23.48 -10.70
N LEU A 356 2.39 24.45 -11.58
CA LEU A 356 2.30 25.86 -11.20
C LEU A 356 0.83 26.25 -11.06
N ARG A 357 0.23 25.87 -9.93
CA ARG A 357 -0.81 26.72 -9.34
C ARG A 357 -0.36 27.02 -7.93
N ASP A 358 0.09 28.26 -7.77
CA ASP A 358 0.44 28.89 -6.52
C ASP A 358 -0.68 28.71 -5.49
N THR A 359 -0.32 28.24 -4.31
CA THR A 359 -0.95 28.58 -3.02
C THR A 359 0.14 28.60 -1.96
#